data_AF-A0A1B4FQE4-F1
#
_entry.id   AF-A0A1B4FQE4-F1
#
_cell.length_a   1.000
_cell.length_b   1.000
_cell.length_c   1.000
_cell.angle_alpha   90.00
_cell.angle_beta   90.00
_cell.angle_gamma   90.00
#
_symmetry.space_group_name_H-M   'P 1'
#
loop_
_entity.id
_entity.type
_entity.pdbx_description
1 polymer ?
#
loop_
_entity_poly.entity_id
_entity_poly.type
_entity_poly.pdbx_seq_one_letter_code
_entity_poly.pdbx_strand_id
1 'polypeptide(L)' 'MPAKSQAQRRAAGAALSAKRGRIKASGLKRPSKSMDESMSEKKLETLAGTATATQVEIVTAARAVLHSDQEA' A
#
# COMPACT_ATOMS: atom_id res chain seq x y z
N MET A 1 15.43 7.00 12.28
CA MET A 1 14.18 6.22 12.46
C MET A 1 13.44 6.16 11.13
N PRO A 2 13.08 5.01 10.56
CA PRO A 2 12.26 4.98 9.34
C PRO A 2 10.79 5.12 9.74
N ALA A 3 10.34 6.30 10.19
CA ALA A 3 9.02 6.45 10.80
C ALA A 3 8.04 7.16 9.86
N LYS A 4 7.55 6.42 8.85
CA LYS A 4 6.21 6.71 8.32
C LYS A 4 5.24 6.47 9.47
N SER A 5 4.60 7.51 9.99
CA SER A 5 3.76 7.39 11.18
C SER A 5 2.58 6.43 10.95
N GLN A 6 2.12 5.74 11.99
CA GLN A 6 0.96 4.84 11.89
C GLN A 6 -0.29 5.59 11.36
N ALA A 7 -0.43 6.86 11.72
CA ALA A 7 -1.47 7.73 11.20
C ALA A 7 -1.36 7.92 9.67
N GLN A 8 -0.15 8.11 9.15
CA GLN A 8 0.09 8.27 7.72
C GLN A 8 -0.20 6.97 6.94
N ARG A 9 0.13 5.80 7.50
CA ARG A 9 -0.21 4.51 6.89
C ARG A 9 -1.71 4.28 6.81
N ARG A 10 -2.43 4.57 7.90
CA ARG A 10 -3.90 4.52 7.94
C ARG A 10 -4.51 5.51 6.94
N ALA A 11 -3.95 6.72 6.86
CA ALA A 11 -4.41 7.72 5.92
C ALA A 11 -4.20 7.29 4.46
N ALA A 12 -3.04 6.68 4.15
CA ALA A 12 -2.74 6.10 2.86
C ALA A 12 -3.67 4.93 2.48
N GLY A 13 -4.01 4.06 3.43
CA GLY A 13 -4.94 2.95 3.19
C GLY A 13 -6.37 3.42 2.88
N ALA A 14 -6.83 4.44 3.58
CA ALA A 14 -8.13 5.06 3.29
C ALA A 14 -8.12 5.76 1.93
N ALA A 15 -7.08 6.54 1.63
CA ALA A 15 -6.90 7.18 0.32
C ALA A 15 -6.85 6.14 -0.81
N LEU A 16 -6.10 5.04 -0.67
CA LEU A 16 -6.04 3.95 -1.64
C LEU A 16 -7.42 3.35 -1.90
N SER A 17 -8.21 3.17 -0.84
CA SER A 17 -9.57 2.63 -0.95
C SER A 17 -10.51 3.57 -1.70
N ALA A 18 -10.35 4.89 -1.53
CA ALA A 18 -11.12 5.89 -2.26
C ALA A 18 -10.71 5.93 -3.74
N LYS A 19 -9.42 5.88 -4.03
CA LYS A 19 -8.87 5.82 -5.39
C LYS A 19 -9.33 4.59 -6.18
N ARG A 20 -9.52 3.47 -5.48
CA ARG A 20 -10.10 2.22 -6.01
C ARG A 20 -11.64 2.22 -6.08
N GLY A 21 -12.30 3.33 -5.72
CA GLY A 21 -13.75 3.47 -5.77
C GLY A 21 -14.52 2.70 -4.68
N ARG A 22 -13.84 2.15 -3.66
CA ARG A 22 -14.49 1.37 -2.59
C ARG A 22 -15.16 2.26 -1.54
N ILE A 23 -14.64 3.46 -1.32
CA ILE A 23 -15.20 4.45 -0.39
C ILE A 23 -15.28 5.82 -1.05
N LYS A 24 -16.24 6.65 -0.63
CA LYS A 24 -16.40 8.01 -1.16
C LYS A 24 -15.31 8.94 -0.63
N ALA A 25 -14.65 9.69 -1.51
CA ALA A 25 -13.63 10.67 -1.15
C ALA A 25 -14.16 11.77 -0.20
N SER A 26 -15.46 12.06 -0.23
CA SER A 26 -16.12 13.00 0.67
C SER A 26 -16.17 12.54 2.13
N GLY A 27 -16.06 11.23 2.39
CA GLY A 27 -16.01 10.66 3.74
C GLY A 27 -14.60 10.52 4.31
N LEU A 28 -13.56 10.88 3.54
CA LEU A 28 -12.18 10.77 3.98
C LEU A 28 -11.82 11.87 4.99
N LYS A 29 -11.00 11.51 5.97
CA LYS A 29 -10.35 12.51 6.84
C LYS A 29 -9.40 13.38 6.01
N ARG A 30 -9.27 14.66 6.38
CA ARG A 30 -8.41 15.66 5.69
C ARG A 30 -7.06 15.11 5.20
N PRO A 31 -6.25 14.38 6.02
CA PRO A 31 -4.97 13.83 5.57
C PRO A 31 -5.12 12.81 4.44
N SER A 32 -6.11 11.92 4.53
CA SER A 32 -6.40 10.93 3.48
C SER A 32 -6.86 11.61 2.20
N LYS A 33 -7.66 12.67 2.29
CA LYS A 33 -8.13 13.41 1.12
C LYS A 33 -6.96 14.07 0.39
N SER A 34 -6.07 14.76 1.12
CA SER A 34 -4.86 15.33 0.54
C SER A 34 -3.93 14.26 -0.05
N MET A 35 -3.87 13.07 0.55
CA MET A 35 -3.06 11.96 0.01
C MET A 35 -3.68 11.33 -1.25
N ASP A 36 -5.00 11.24 -1.35
CA ASP A 36 -5.71 10.77 -2.55
C ASP A 36 -5.52 11.71 -3.74
N GLU A 37 -5.60 13.02 -3.49
CA GLU A 37 -5.44 14.07 -4.50
C GLU A 37 -3.99 14.22 -4.98
N SER A 38 -3.01 14.11 -4.08
CA SER A 38 -1.60 14.41 -4.39
C SER A 38 -0.72 13.20 -4.66
N MET A 39 -1.20 11.97 -4.44
CA MET A 39 -0.40 10.76 -4.63
C MET A 39 -1.05 9.73 -5.54
N SER A 40 -0.20 9.02 -6.28
CA SER A 40 -0.62 7.93 -7.15
C SER A 40 -1.00 6.68 -6.35
N GLU A 41 -1.80 5.82 -6.97
CA GLU A 41 -2.29 4.58 -6.35
C GLU A 41 -1.14 3.71 -5.84
N LYS A 42 -0.11 3.51 -6.66
CA LYS A 42 1.10 2.75 -6.29
C LYS A 42 1.81 3.33 -5.08
N LYS A 43 1.90 4.66 -4.98
CA LYS A 43 2.55 5.34 -3.85
C LYS A 43 1.73 5.18 -2.57
N LEU A 44 0.41 5.24 -2.66
CA LEU A 44 -0.50 4.96 -1.54
C LEU A 44 -0.44 3.49 -1.10
N GLU A 45 -0.32 2.57 -2.05
CA GLU A 45 -0.14 1.14 -1.78
C GLU A 45 1.18 0.86 -1.07
N THR A 46 2.29 1.46 -1.50
CA THR A 46 3.58 1.35 -0.76
C THR A 46 3.50 1.96 0.65
N LEU A 47 2.68 3.00 0.86
CA LEU A 47 2.53 3.65 2.16
C LEU A 47 1.58 2.90 3.10
N ALA A 48 0.49 2.36 2.57
CA ALA A 48 -0.49 1.56 3.30
C ALA A 48 0.06 0.14 3.59
N GLY A 49 0.70 -0.43 2.56
CA GLY A 49 1.14 -1.82 2.45
C GLY A 49 2.49 -2.12 3.08
N THR A 50 3.05 -1.27 3.95
CA THR A 50 4.12 -1.70 4.86
C THR A 50 3.58 -2.63 5.95
N ALA A 51 2.95 -3.75 5.56
CA ALA A 51 3.16 -4.97 6.32
C ALA A 51 4.67 -5.05 6.57
N THR A 52 5.04 -5.14 7.85
CA THR A 52 6.41 -5.20 8.36
C THR A 52 7.35 -5.81 7.31
N ALA A 53 8.45 -5.12 6.98
CA ALA A 53 9.39 -5.46 5.91
C ALA A 53 9.75 -6.96 5.82
N THR A 54 9.62 -7.68 6.93
CA THR A 54 9.72 -9.14 7.08
C THR A 54 8.77 -9.97 6.20
N GLN A 55 7.57 -9.50 5.83
CA GLN A 55 6.56 -10.37 5.20
C GLN A 55 6.48 -10.28 3.67
N VAL A 56 6.88 -9.13 3.09
CA VAL A 56 6.81 -8.92 1.63
C VAL A 56 7.99 -9.56 0.89
N GLU A 57 9.16 -9.62 1.53
CA GLU A 57 10.31 -10.36 0.98
C GLU A 57 10.03 -11.86 0.89
N ILE A 58 9.41 -12.45 1.92
CA ILE A 58 9.11 -13.89 1.95
C ILE A 58 8.14 -14.28 0.83
N VAL A 59 7.09 -13.50 0.57
CA VAL A 59 6.11 -13.81 -0.48
C VAL A 59 6.66 -13.53 -1.88
N THR A 60 7.51 -12.51 -2.05
CA THR A 60 8.14 -12.19 -3.34
C THR A 60 9.23 -13.22 -3.69
N ALA A 61 10.03 -13.64 -2.71
CA ALA A 61 11.03 -14.70 -2.87
C ALA A 61 10.34 -16.05 -3.17
N ALA A 62 9.26 -16.39 -2.45
CA ALA A 62 8.51 -17.62 -2.71
C ALA A 62 7.92 -17.68 -4.13
N ARG A 63 7.47 -16.54 -4.67
CA ARG A 63 6.97 -16.47 -6.05
C ARG A 63 8.08 -16.64 -7.10
N ALA A 64 9.30 -16.18 -6.82
CA ALA A 64 10.45 -16.36 -7.70
C ALA A 64 10.93 -17.82 -7.72
N VAL A 65 10.93 -18.50 -6.57
CA VAL A 65 11.35 -19.91 -6.47
C VAL A 65 10.41 -20.85 -7.24
N LEU A 66 9.10 -20.58 -7.24
CA LEU A 66 8.12 -21.43 -7.93
C LEU A 66 8.08 -21.31 -9.46
N HIS A 67 8.75 -20.32 -10.06
CA HIS A 67 8.81 -20.16 -11.53
C HIS A 67 10.11 -20.69 -12.15
N SER A 68 11.04 -21.21 -11.33
CA SER A 68 12.31 -21.77 -11.82
C SER A 68 12.25 -23.27 -12.12
N ASP A 69 11.16 -23.96 -11.77
CA ASP A 69 10.97 -25.40 -12.02
C ASP A 69 10.11 -25.72 -13.26
N GLN A 70 9.82 -24.74 -14.12
CA GLN A 70 8.98 -24.91 -15.32
C GLN A 70 9.72 -24.78 -16.66
N GLU A 71 11.06 -24.85 -16.65
CA GLU A 71 11.86 -25.12 -17.85
C GLU A 71 12.78 -26.34 -17.59
N ALA A 72 12.24 -27.54 -17.82
CA ALA A 72 12.98 -28.78 -18.00
C ALA A 72 12.24 -29.65 -19.03
#